data_AF-D6M4J7-F1
#
_entry.id   AF-D6M4J7-F1
#
_cell.length_a   1.000
_cell.length_b   1.000
_cell.length_c   1.000
_cell.angle_alpha   90.00
_cell.angle_beta   90.00
_cell.angle_gamma   90.00
#
_symmetry.space_group_name_H-M   'P 1'
#
loop_
_entity.id
_entity.type
_entity.pdbx_description
1 polymer ?
#
loop_
_entity_poly.entity_id
_entity_poly.type
_entity_poly.pdbx_seq_one_letter_code
_entity_poly.pdbx_strand_id
1 'polypeptide(L)'
;MPPGAAAPAPEPGDPPTGGLTHLDSSGAARMVDVSHKHVTARTARATGRVLVTPEVVALLRGEGLPKGDALATARLAGIMGAKRTPELVPLCHPLALSGVNVDLEVTDEAVAITATVRTTDRTGVEMEALTAVSVAALTVVDMVKAVDKAATITGIRVETKTGGKSGDWHRDGRSTGTPGAEKAGRDGTGEAGEAGEAGTGGADRDGAGGADQDGTGEAGPPLP
;
A
#
# COMPACT_ATOMS: atom_id res chain seq x y z
N MET A 1 -50.99 9.93 -38.44
CA MET A 1 -49.55 10.09 -38.09
C MET A 1 -49.40 9.75 -36.62
N PRO A 2 -48.69 8.68 -36.24
CA PRO A 2 -48.44 8.40 -34.82
C PRO A 2 -47.47 9.46 -34.26
N PRO A 3 -47.57 9.83 -32.96
CA PRO A 3 -46.61 10.75 -32.34
C PRO A 3 -45.22 10.09 -32.29
N GLY A 4 -44.20 10.86 -32.68
CA GLY A 4 -42.82 10.42 -32.78
C GLY A 4 -42.26 9.95 -31.44
N ALA A 5 -41.59 8.80 -31.47
CA ALA A 5 -40.84 8.27 -30.34
C ALA A 5 -39.76 9.27 -29.90
N ALA A 6 -39.75 9.59 -28.61
CA ALA A 6 -38.67 10.36 -27.99
C ALA A 6 -37.34 9.59 -28.14
N ALA A 7 -36.27 10.30 -28.49
CA ALA A 7 -34.93 9.74 -28.56
C ALA A 7 -34.50 9.18 -27.19
N PRO A 8 -33.78 8.04 -27.14
CA PRO A 8 -33.32 7.48 -25.87
C PRO A 8 -32.33 8.42 -25.19
N ALA A 9 -32.44 8.50 -23.86
CA ALA A 9 -31.51 9.25 -23.02
C ALA A 9 -30.07 8.72 -23.19
N PRO A 10 -29.04 9.58 -23.11
CA PRO A 10 -27.67 9.14 -23.21
C PRO A 10 -27.32 8.20 -22.05
N GLU A 11 -26.84 7.00 -22.39
CA GLU A 11 -26.22 6.05 -21.46
C GLU A 11 -25.05 6.74 -20.72
N PRO A 12 -24.86 6.52 -19.41
CA PRO A 12 -23.77 7.13 -18.66
C PRO A 12 -22.44 6.51 -19.08
N GLY A 13 -21.83 7.08 -20.12
CA GLY A 13 -20.49 6.80 -20.57
C GLY A 13 -19.44 7.38 -19.62
N ASP A 14 -18.34 6.64 -19.45
CA ASP A 14 -17.17 7.00 -18.66
C ASP A 14 -16.77 8.49 -18.81
N PRO A 15 -16.40 9.17 -17.71
CA PRO A 15 -15.96 10.56 -17.78
C PRO A 15 -14.66 10.68 -18.59
N PRO A 16 -14.47 11.80 -19.31
CA PRO A 16 -13.28 12.01 -20.12
C PRO A 16 -12.02 11.97 -19.25
N THR A 17 -10.97 11.39 -19.83
CA THR A 17 -9.63 11.25 -19.24
C THR A 17 -9.10 12.62 -18.79
N GLY A 18 -9.16 12.88 -17.48
CA GLY A 18 -8.63 14.11 -16.85
C GLY A 18 -9.52 14.74 -15.78
N GLY A 19 -10.75 14.27 -15.58
CA GLY A 19 -11.65 14.82 -14.55
C GLY A 19 -11.27 14.46 -13.11
N LEU A 20 -11.48 15.38 -12.16
CA LEU A 20 -11.39 15.11 -10.73
C LEU A 20 -12.40 14.01 -10.36
N THR A 21 -11.92 12.81 -10.03
CA THR A 21 -12.77 11.62 -9.92
C THR A 21 -13.76 11.67 -8.76
N HIS A 22 -13.53 12.52 -7.76
CA HIS A 22 -14.38 12.66 -6.57
C HIS A 22 -15.52 13.67 -6.71
N LEU A 23 -15.71 14.27 -7.89
CA LEU A 23 -16.81 15.17 -8.16
C LEU A 23 -17.79 14.53 -9.16
N ASP A 24 -19.08 14.84 -9.03
CA ASP A 24 -20.07 14.54 -10.05
C ASP A 24 -20.14 15.66 -11.11
N SER A 25 -21.03 15.52 -12.09
CA SER A 25 -21.23 16.52 -13.16
C SER A 25 -21.75 17.87 -12.67
N SER A 26 -22.26 17.95 -11.43
CA SER A 26 -22.68 19.18 -10.77
C SER A 26 -21.60 19.79 -9.87
N GLY A 27 -20.48 19.08 -9.67
CA GLY A 27 -19.41 19.48 -8.75
C GLY A 27 -19.62 19.02 -7.31
N ALA A 28 -20.60 18.17 -7.03
CA ALA A 28 -20.81 17.61 -5.70
C ALA A 28 -19.85 16.45 -5.41
N ALA A 29 -19.43 16.34 -4.15
CA ALA A 29 -18.55 15.26 -3.71
C ALA A 29 -19.23 13.89 -3.81
N ARG A 30 -18.56 12.93 -4.45
CA ARG A 30 -19.03 11.55 -4.56
C ARG A 30 -17.90 10.56 -4.36
N MET A 31 -18.23 9.42 -3.77
CA MET A 31 -17.36 8.25 -3.77
C MET A 31 -17.34 7.66 -5.19
N VAL A 32 -16.16 7.35 -5.71
CA VAL A 32 -16.00 6.79 -7.07
C VAL A 32 -16.55 5.36 -7.09
N ASP A 33 -17.41 5.02 -8.04
CA ASP A 33 -17.75 3.61 -8.25
C ASP A 33 -16.55 2.85 -8.81
N VAL A 34 -16.16 1.79 -8.11
CA VAL A 34 -15.03 0.91 -8.45
C VAL A 34 -15.48 -0.49 -8.82
N SER A 35 -16.79 -0.77 -8.89
CA SER A 35 -17.38 -2.09 -9.14
C SER A 35 -16.82 -2.77 -10.40
N HIS A 36 -16.59 -2.01 -11.47
CA HIS A 36 -16.05 -2.46 -12.75
C HIS A 36 -14.54 -2.76 -12.73
N LYS A 37 -13.81 -2.34 -11.69
CA LYS A 37 -12.36 -2.56 -11.58
C LYS A 37 -12.07 -3.99 -11.09
N HIS A 38 -10.97 -4.56 -11.57
CA HIS A 38 -10.48 -5.85 -11.10
C HIS A 38 -9.94 -5.77 -9.66
N VAL A 39 -10.18 -6.84 -8.91
CA VAL A 39 -9.55 -7.09 -7.61
C VAL A 39 -8.09 -7.49 -7.84
N THR A 40 -7.16 -6.80 -7.21
CA THR A 40 -5.72 -7.06 -7.32
C THR A 40 -5.04 -6.88 -5.96
N ALA A 41 -3.90 -7.54 -5.74
CA ALA A 41 -3.05 -7.25 -4.60
C ALA A 41 -2.54 -5.81 -4.68
N ARG A 42 -2.57 -5.10 -3.53
CA ARG A 42 -2.20 -3.68 -3.42
C ARG A 42 -1.42 -3.46 -2.15
N THR A 43 -0.39 -2.63 -2.24
CA THR A 43 0.40 -2.20 -1.08
C THR A 43 0.60 -0.69 -1.14
N ALA A 44 0.62 -0.03 0.01
CA ALA A 44 1.14 1.32 0.14
C ALA A 44 2.06 1.42 1.34
N ARG A 45 3.15 2.18 1.19
CA ARG A 45 4.05 2.56 2.28
C ARG A 45 3.99 4.07 2.46
N ALA A 46 3.82 4.52 3.69
CA ALA A 46 3.89 5.92 4.08
C ALA A 46 4.90 6.13 5.21
N THR A 47 5.42 7.34 5.31
CA THR A 47 6.35 7.78 6.36
C THR A 47 5.88 9.08 6.99
N GLY A 48 6.40 9.37 8.18
CA GLY A 48 6.22 10.63 8.89
C GLY A 48 7.23 10.72 10.05
N ARG A 49 7.34 11.90 10.67
CA ARG A 49 8.24 12.12 11.80
C ARG A 49 7.57 13.00 12.85
N VAL A 50 7.89 12.76 14.11
CA VAL A 50 7.57 13.67 15.22
C VAL A 50 8.88 14.23 15.74
N LEU A 51 9.17 15.50 15.44
CA LEU A 51 10.33 16.21 15.96
C LEU A 51 10.11 16.49 17.44
N VAL A 52 11.12 16.20 18.25
CA VAL A 52 11.05 16.30 19.72
C VAL A 52 12.36 16.81 20.30
N THR A 53 12.34 17.25 21.55
CA THR A 53 13.56 17.65 22.26
C THR A 53 14.51 16.48 22.56
N PRO A 54 15.82 16.74 22.78
CA PRO A 54 16.77 15.72 23.22
C PRO A 54 16.38 15.04 24.55
N GLU A 55 15.67 15.75 25.43
CA GLU A 55 15.14 15.20 26.68
C GLU A 55 14.14 14.07 26.39
N VAL A 56 13.19 14.29 25.47
CA VAL A 56 12.24 13.24 25.05
C VAL A 56 12.97 12.07 24.39
N VAL A 57 13.98 12.32 23.56
CA VAL A 57 14.80 11.25 22.96
C VAL A 57 15.48 10.41 24.04
N ALA A 58 16.07 11.05 25.06
CA ALA A 58 16.70 10.35 26.17
C ALA A 58 15.69 9.50 26.96
N LEU A 59 14.50 10.04 27.25
CA LEU A 59 13.43 9.31 27.93
C LEU A 59 12.94 8.11 27.11
N LEU A 60 12.75 8.27 25.80
CA LEU A 60 12.30 7.20 24.90
C LEU A 60 13.33 6.08 24.72
N ARG A 61 14.63 6.38 24.86
CA ARG A 61 15.72 5.38 24.79
C ARG A 61 16.07 4.76 26.14
N GLY A 62 15.77 5.45 27.23
CA GLY A 62 16.18 5.11 28.60
C GLY A 62 15.03 4.62 29.46
N GLU A 63 14.81 5.31 30.59
CA GLU A 63 13.91 4.87 31.67
C GLU A 63 12.41 4.90 31.31
N GLY A 64 12.05 5.48 30.16
CA GLY A 64 10.66 5.58 29.69
C GLY A 64 9.98 6.89 30.08
N LEU A 65 8.72 7.03 29.65
CA LEU A 65 7.89 8.20 29.94
C LEU A 65 6.96 7.93 31.12
N PRO A 66 6.53 8.96 31.88
CA PRO A 66 5.55 8.80 32.96
C PRO A 66 4.22 8.17 32.53
N LYS A 67 3.91 8.24 31.23
CA LYS A 67 2.68 7.69 30.63
C LYS A 67 2.82 6.23 30.16
N GLY A 68 3.99 5.62 30.32
CA GLY A 68 4.28 4.26 29.86
C GLY A 68 4.92 4.21 28.47
N ASP A 69 4.79 3.08 27.79
CA ASP A 69 5.44 2.83 26.51
C ASP A 69 4.75 3.60 25.37
N ALA A 70 5.34 4.74 25.00
CA ALA A 70 4.86 5.57 23.91
C ALA A 70 4.99 4.90 22.54
N LEU A 71 6.04 4.12 22.29
CA LEU A 71 6.28 3.51 20.98
C LEU A 71 5.31 2.37 20.73
N ALA A 72 5.09 1.50 21.72
CA ALA A 72 4.10 0.43 21.63
C ALA A 72 2.68 0.99 21.48
N THR A 73 2.34 2.03 22.26
CA THR A 73 1.02 2.67 22.20
C THR A 73 0.79 3.33 20.85
N ALA A 74 1.76 4.08 20.33
CA ALA A 74 1.68 4.70 19.01
C ALA A 74 1.59 3.67 17.87
N ARG A 75 2.28 2.53 17.99
CA ARG A 75 2.18 1.41 17.04
C ARG A 75 0.76 0.87 16.95
N LEU A 76 0.15 0.57 18.10
CA LEU A 76 -1.23 0.09 18.18
C LEU A 76 -2.21 1.14 17.63
N ALA A 77 -2.02 2.41 18.00
CA ALA A 77 -2.84 3.51 17.50
C ALA A 77 -2.76 3.63 15.97
N GLY A 78 -1.57 3.52 15.37
CA GLY A 78 -1.42 3.51 13.91
C GLY A 78 -2.15 2.34 13.25
N ILE A 79 -2.06 1.12 13.81
CA ILE A 79 -2.79 -0.06 13.30
C ILE A 79 -4.30 0.15 13.40
N MET A 80 -4.79 0.72 14.50
CA MET A 80 -6.19 1.06 14.67
C MET A 80 -6.65 2.15 13.70
N GLY A 81 -5.82 3.17 13.49
CA GLY A 81 -6.05 4.25 12.54
C GLY A 81 -6.23 3.74 11.12
N ALA A 82 -5.35 2.85 10.66
CA ALA A 82 -5.46 2.22 9.34
C ALA A 82 -6.84 1.57 9.12
N LYS A 83 -7.32 0.79 10.10
CA LYS A 83 -8.61 0.08 10.02
C LYS A 83 -9.83 1.01 10.05
N ARG A 84 -9.67 2.22 10.61
CA ARG A 84 -10.74 3.23 10.72
C ARG A 84 -10.66 4.30 9.63
N THR A 85 -9.76 4.19 8.67
CA THR A 85 -9.62 5.13 7.55
C THR A 85 -10.95 5.49 6.87
N PRO A 86 -11.84 4.55 6.50
CA PRO A 86 -13.13 4.90 5.88
C PRO A 86 -14.10 5.64 6.81
N GLU A 87 -13.90 5.58 8.14
CA GLU A 87 -14.67 6.38 9.11
C GLU A 87 -14.16 7.83 9.20
N LEU A 88 -12.88 8.06 8.86
CA LEU A 88 -12.20 9.35 9.02
C LEU A 88 -12.09 10.14 7.72
N VAL A 89 -11.93 9.46 6.58
CA VAL A 89 -11.77 10.06 5.26
C VAL A 89 -13.06 9.86 4.46
N PRO A 90 -13.90 10.91 4.26
CA PRO A 90 -15.30 10.75 3.87
C PRO A 90 -15.59 9.96 2.58
N LEU A 91 -14.66 9.95 1.62
CA LEU A 91 -14.83 9.32 0.31
C LEU A 91 -13.94 8.08 0.11
N CYS A 92 -13.30 7.59 1.17
CA CYS A 92 -12.58 6.32 1.14
C CYS A 92 -13.57 5.16 1.12
N HIS A 93 -13.30 4.17 0.27
CA HIS A 93 -14.03 2.90 0.30
C HIS A 93 -13.68 2.13 1.57
N PRO A 94 -14.64 1.39 2.16
CA PRO A 94 -14.30 0.40 3.16
C PRO A 94 -13.52 -0.76 2.50
N LEU A 95 -12.36 -1.09 3.04
CA LEU A 95 -11.46 -2.12 2.51
C LEU A 95 -11.15 -3.18 3.57
N ALA A 96 -11.13 -4.44 3.15
CA ALA A 96 -10.63 -5.54 3.99
C ALA A 96 -9.10 -5.54 3.99
N LEU A 97 -8.49 -4.96 5.02
CA LEU A 97 -7.02 -4.91 5.12
C LEU A 97 -6.47 -6.30 5.44
N SER A 98 -5.51 -6.76 4.62
CA SER A 98 -4.85 -8.06 4.80
C SER A 98 -3.61 -7.96 5.67
N GLY A 99 -3.04 -6.77 5.83
CA GLY A 99 -1.89 -6.54 6.70
C GLY A 99 -1.63 -5.07 6.94
N VAL A 100 -1.25 -4.74 8.17
CA VAL A 100 -0.82 -3.40 8.58
C VAL A 100 0.41 -3.57 9.45
N ASN A 101 1.55 -3.03 9.01
CA ASN A 101 2.76 -2.91 9.82
C ASN A 101 3.04 -1.42 10.04
N VAL A 102 3.30 -1.05 11.29
CA VAL A 102 3.71 0.30 11.71
C VAL A 102 4.99 0.16 12.49
N ASP A 103 6.06 0.81 12.04
CA ASP A 103 7.37 0.85 12.69
C ASP A 103 7.68 2.24 13.20
N LEU A 104 8.24 2.31 14.41
CA LEU A 104 8.68 3.55 15.04
C LEU A 104 10.15 3.41 15.42
N GLU A 105 10.94 4.42 15.06
CA GLU A 105 12.38 4.47 15.32
C GLU A 105 12.72 5.80 15.99
N VAL A 106 13.46 5.75 17.11
CA VAL A 106 13.90 6.95 17.84
C VAL A 106 15.25 7.41 17.29
N THR A 107 15.23 8.46 16.50
CA THR A 107 16.42 9.18 16.01
C THR A 107 16.85 10.24 17.04
N ASP A 108 17.97 10.93 16.77
CA ASP A 108 18.52 11.93 17.71
C ASP A 108 17.65 13.18 17.85
N GLU A 109 16.72 13.40 16.93
CA GLU A 109 15.89 14.63 16.86
C GLU A 109 14.38 14.32 16.73
N ALA A 110 14.01 13.05 16.54
CA ALA A 110 12.66 12.70 16.17
C ALA A 110 12.30 11.23 16.42
N VAL A 111 11.00 10.94 16.51
CA VAL A 111 10.45 9.60 16.27
C VAL A 111 10.07 9.49 14.79
N ALA A 112 10.80 8.68 14.03
CA ALA A 112 10.48 8.34 12.65
C ALA A 112 9.42 7.24 12.63
N ILE A 113 8.42 7.37 11.77
CA ILE A 113 7.28 6.46 11.66
C ILE A 113 7.19 5.98 10.22
N THR A 114 7.10 4.66 10.03
CA THR A 114 6.81 4.04 8.74
C THR A 114 5.60 3.15 8.87
N ALA A 115 4.63 3.27 7.97
CA ALA A 115 3.51 2.33 7.87
C ALA A 115 3.48 1.65 6.51
N THR A 116 3.27 0.33 6.48
CA THR A 116 3.01 -0.44 5.25
C THR A 116 1.69 -1.16 5.39
N VAL A 117 0.77 -0.88 4.47
CA VAL A 117 -0.58 -1.46 4.43
C VAL A 117 -0.76 -2.29 3.18
N ARG A 118 -1.45 -3.42 3.30
CA ARG A 118 -1.72 -4.36 2.20
C ARG A 118 -3.20 -4.77 2.17
N THR A 119 -3.71 -4.96 0.96
CA THR A 119 -5.04 -5.53 0.71
C THR A 119 -5.08 -6.25 -0.64
N THR A 120 -6.18 -6.94 -0.91
CA THR A 120 -6.55 -7.46 -2.23
C THR A 120 -7.93 -6.93 -2.58
N ASP A 121 -7.98 -5.80 -3.30
CA ASP A 121 -9.23 -5.08 -3.60
C ASP A 121 -9.16 -4.26 -4.91
N ARG A 122 -10.19 -3.45 -5.19
CA ARG A 122 -10.40 -2.67 -6.41
C ARG A 122 -9.81 -1.26 -6.37
N THR A 123 -9.46 -0.77 -5.19
CA THR A 123 -8.83 0.53 -4.97
C THR A 123 -7.62 0.43 -4.04
N GLY A 124 -6.72 1.42 -4.11
CA GLY A 124 -5.47 1.45 -3.35
C GLY A 124 -5.66 1.71 -1.86
N VAL A 125 -4.56 1.54 -1.12
CA VAL A 125 -4.50 1.68 0.36
C VAL A 125 -3.57 2.82 0.81
N GLU A 126 -3.38 3.82 -0.06
CA GLU A 126 -2.55 5.00 0.23
C GLU A 126 -3.08 5.75 1.46
N MET A 127 -4.41 5.87 1.57
CA MET A 127 -5.05 6.59 2.66
C MET A 127 -4.93 5.86 3.99
N GLU A 128 -4.97 4.53 3.99
CA GLU A 128 -4.78 3.71 5.17
C GLU A 128 -3.35 3.82 5.70
N ALA A 129 -2.35 3.84 4.81
CA ALA A 129 -0.96 4.03 5.20
C ALA A 129 -0.73 5.45 5.77
N LEU A 130 -1.27 6.48 5.13
CA LEU A 130 -1.19 7.87 5.62
C LEU A 130 -1.90 8.05 6.96
N THR A 131 -3.08 7.46 7.12
CA THR A 131 -3.85 7.53 8.36
C THR A 131 -3.12 6.81 9.48
N ALA A 132 -2.53 5.64 9.22
CA ALA A 132 -1.73 4.92 10.20
C ALA A 132 -0.56 5.77 10.74
N VAL A 133 0.21 6.40 9.84
CA VAL A 133 1.31 7.31 10.24
C VAL A 133 0.78 8.50 11.03
N SER A 134 -0.32 9.11 10.57
CA SER A 134 -0.89 10.31 11.19
C SER A 134 -1.37 10.05 12.61
N VAL A 135 -2.10 8.95 12.81
CA VAL A 135 -2.62 8.57 14.12
C VAL A 135 -1.49 8.15 15.06
N ALA A 136 -0.51 7.38 14.57
CA ALA A 136 0.69 7.06 15.36
C ALA A 136 1.44 8.33 15.80
N ALA A 137 1.61 9.29 14.88
CA ALA A 137 2.27 10.57 15.19
C ALA A 137 1.51 11.40 16.24
N LEU A 138 0.19 11.50 16.11
CA LEU A 138 -0.66 12.15 17.12
C LEU A 138 -0.55 11.46 18.48
N THR A 139 -0.47 10.13 18.52
CA THR A 139 -0.25 9.39 19.76
C THR A 139 1.12 9.64 20.36
N VAL A 140 2.19 9.71 19.56
CA VAL A 140 3.51 10.11 20.08
C VAL A 140 3.43 11.48 20.73
N VAL A 141 2.82 12.47 20.06
CA VAL A 141 2.61 13.81 20.63
C VAL A 141 1.84 13.74 21.95
N ASP A 142 0.75 12.95 22.00
CA ASP A 142 -0.04 12.81 23.23
C ASP A 142 0.80 12.29 24.40
N MET A 143 1.67 11.32 24.12
CA MET A 143 2.53 10.66 25.10
C MET A 143 3.67 11.56 25.59
N VAL A 144 4.19 12.46 24.74
CA VAL A 144 5.34 13.31 25.09
C VAL A 144 4.98 14.74 25.49
N LYS A 145 3.76 15.24 25.20
CA LYS A 145 3.37 16.65 25.39
C LYS A 145 3.53 17.24 26.80
N ALA A 146 3.68 16.38 27.81
CA ALA A 146 3.96 16.81 29.18
C ALA A 146 5.42 17.28 29.36
N VAL A 147 6.34 16.69 28.59
CA VAL A 147 7.78 17.00 28.59
C VAL A 147 8.09 17.99 27.47
N ASP A 148 7.55 17.76 26.27
CA ASP A 148 7.77 18.59 25.10
C ASP A 148 6.46 19.11 24.50
N LYS A 149 6.11 20.36 24.82
CA LYS A 149 4.92 21.04 24.31
C LYS A 149 5.07 21.53 22.86
N ALA A 150 6.31 21.57 22.34
CA ALA A 150 6.63 22.06 21.01
C ALA A 150 6.80 20.91 19.98
N ALA A 151 6.58 19.66 20.40
CA ALA A 151 6.65 18.48 19.55
C ALA A 151 5.86 18.71 18.25
N THR A 152 6.51 18.47 17.11
CA THR A 152 5.98 18.84 15.79
C THR A 152 5.90 17.63 14.87
N ILE A 153 4.71 17.40 14.30
CA ILE A 153 4.49 16.36 13.28
C ILE A 153 4.89 16.92 11.91
N THR A 154 5.72 16.19 11.18
CA THR A 154 6.19 16.61 9.85
C THR A 154 6.37 15.43 8.90
N GLY A 155 6.44 15.73 7.60
CA GLY A 155 6.86 14.80 6.58
C GLY A 155 5.90 13.62 6.34
N ILE A 156 4.62 13.73 6.72
CA ILE A 156 3.63 12.69 6.46
C ILE A 156 3.38 12.58 4.96
N ARG A 157 3.75 11.44 4.37
CA ARG A 157 3.70 11.26 2.91
C ARG A 157 3.74 9.79 2.49
N VAL A 158 3.19 9.49 1.31
CA VAL A 158 3.32 8.16 0.68
C VAL A 158 4.72 8.03 0.08
N GLU A 159 5.45 6.96 0.39
CA GLU A 159 6.75 6.67 -0.23
C GLU A 159 6.61 5.76 -1.43
N THR A 160 5.78 4.73 -1.32
CA THR A 160 5.54 3.77 -2.40
C THR A 160 4.09 3.33 -2.43
N LYS A 161 3.62 2.95 -3.62
CA LYS A 161 2.40 2.17 -3.78
C LYS A 161 2.56 1.18 -4.93
N THR A 162 1.90 0.04 -4.83
CA THR A 162 1.92 -0.99 -5.86
C THR A 162 0.51 -1.51 -6.18
N GLY A 163 0.34 -1.97 -7.42
CA GLY A 163 -0.89 -2.57 -7.91
C GLY A 163 -1.97 -1.57 -8.38
N GLY A 164 -2.97 -2.11 -9.08
CA GLY A 164 -4.03 -1.33 -9.74
C GLY A 164 -3.62 -0.74 -11.09
N LYS A 165 -4.59 -0.06 -11.73
CA LYS A 165 -4.44 0.48 -13.09
C LYS A 165 -3.30 1.49 -13.24
N SER A 166 -2.99 2.25 -12.19
CA SER A 166 -1.91 3.24 -12.23
C SER A 166 -0.50 2.64 -12.20
N GLY A 167 -0.38 1.33 -11.97
CA GLY A 167 0.90 0.67 -11.75
C GLY A 167 1.59 1.11 -10.45
N ASP A 168 2.85 0.72 -10.36
CA ASP A 168 3.70 0.96 -9.20
C ASP A 168 4.27 2.37 -9.23
N TRP A 169 4.27 3.02 -8.08
CA TRP A 169 4.76 4.38 -7.91
C TRP A 169 5.70 4.46 -6.72
N HIS A 170 6.78 5.21 -6.91
CA HIS A 170 7.78 5.53 -5.89
C HIS A 170 8.06 7.02 -5.90
N ARG A 171 8.17 7.62 -4.71
CA ARG A 171 8.40 9.07 -4.54
C ARG A 171 9.65 9.59 -5.26
N ASP A 172 10.71 8.79 -5.35
CA ASP A 172 11.96 9.17 -6.02
C ASP A 172 11.91 9.03 -7.57
N GLY A 173 10.70 8.96 -8.16
CA GLY A 173 10.54 9.00 -9.63
C GLY A 173 10.80 7.68 -10.36
N ARG A 174 11.04 6.57 -9.66
CA ARG A 174 11.08 5.24 -10.28
C ARG A 174 9.67 4.66 -10.40
N SER A 175 8.90 5.08 -11.40
CA SER A 175 7.73 4.30 -11.83
C SER A 175 8.20 3.20 -12.78
N THR A 176 8.13 1.93 -12.37
CA THR A 176 8.30 0.81 -13.30
C THR A 176 6.99 0.61 -14.05
N GLY A 177 6.70 1.51 -14.99
CA GLY A 177 5.67 1.26 -15.99
C GLY A 177 6.19 0.16 -16.91
N THR A 178 5.46 -0.96 -17.02
CA THR A 178 5.69 -1.97 -18.06
C THR A 178 5.70 -1.28 -19.43
N PRO A 179 6.75 -1.42 -20.25
CA PRO A 179 6.72 -0.89 -21.62
C PRO A 179 5.56 -1.54 -22.37
N GLY A 180 4.63 -0.73 -22.86
CA GLY A 180 3.58 -1.18 -23.75
C GLY A 180 4.21 -1.85 -24.97
N ALA A 181 3.66 -3.00 -25.37
CA ALA A 181 4.07 -3.74 -26.55
C ALA A 181 4.15 -2.79 -27.76
N GLU A 182 5.38 -2.51 -28.19
CA GLU A 182 5.65 -1.76 -29.40
C GLU A 182 5.12 -2.59 -30.57
N LYS A 183 4.19 -2.02 -31.35
CA LYS A 183 3.74 -2.62 -32.60
C LYS A 183 4.94 -2.66 -33.55
N ALA A 184 5.55 -3.84 -33.67
CA ALA A 184 6.52 -4.12 -34.72
C ALA A 184 5.80 -4.09 -36.07
N GLY A 185 5.81 -2.93 -36.72
CA GLY A 185 5.70 -2.84 -38.17
C GLY A 185 7.00 -3.35 -38.78
N ARG A 186 6.91 -4.37 -39.64
CA ARG A 186 7.97 -4.75 -40.57
C ARG A 186 7.35 -4.89 -41.95
N ASP A 187 7.53 -3.86 -42.76
CA ASP A 187 7.72 -4.01 -44.21
C ASP A 187 9.14 -4.56 -44.43
N GLY A 188 9.27 -5.50 -45.36
CA GLY A 188 10.46 -6.34 -45.52
C GLY A 188 11.49 -5.85 -46.51
N THR A 189 12.60 -6.59 -46.60
CA THR A 189 13.42 -6.83 -47.81
C THR A 189 14.50 -7.89 -47.52
N GLY A 190 14.57 -8.92 -48.38
CA GLY A 190 15.76 -9.75 -48.72
C GLY A 190 16.36 -10.64 -47.62
N GLU A 191 16.98 -11.79 -47.87
CA GLU A 191 17.26 -12.61 -49.06
C GLU A 191 17.77 -13.97 -48.53
N ALA A 192 17.80 -14.99 -49.38
CA ALA A 192 17.95 -16.41 -49.05
C ALA A 192 19.32 -16.84 -48.50
N GLY A 193 19.32 -17.95 -47.75
CA GLY A 193 20.50 -18.73 -47.38
C GLY A 193 20.11 -20.11 -46.80
N GLU A 194 20.48 -21.16 -47.51
CA GLU A 194 20.05 -22.56 -47.38
C GLU A 194 20.79 -23.37 -46.29
N ALA A 195 20.05 -24.36 -45.77
CA ALA A 195 20.43 -25.72 -45.35
C ALA A 195 21.51 -26.02 -44.27
N GLY A 196 21.12 -26.88 -43.32
CA GLY A 196 22.02 -27.63 -42.43
C GLY A 196 21.25 -28.55 -41.47
N GLU A 197 21.18 -29.84 -41.80
CA GLU A 197 20.47 -30.93 -41.12
C GLU A 197 21.03 -31.38 -39.75
N ALA A 198 20.11 -31.97 -38.98
CA ALA A 198 20.23 -33.16 -38.12
C ALA A 198 21.17 -33.19 -36.89
N GLY A 199 20.60 -33.59 -35.75
CA GLY A 199 21.34 -33.99 -34.56
C GLY A 199 20.41 -34.55 -33.47
N THR A 200 20.16 -35.85 -33.53
CA THR A 200 19.46 -36.69 -32.54
C THR A 200 20.33 -37.01 -31.32
N GLY A 201 19.70 -37.27 -30.18
CA GLY A 201 20.29 -37.95 -29.01
C GLY A 201 20.42 -37.03 -27.79
N GLY A 202 20.17 -37.44 -26.56
CA GLY A 202 19.87 -38.74 -25.98
C GLY A 202 19.54 -38.52 -24.50
N ALA A 203 18.92 -39.51 -23.89
CA ALA A 203 18.56 -39.55 -22.48
C ALA A 203 19.79 -39.65 -21.57
N ASP A 204 19.63 -39.21 -20.31
CA ASP A 204 20.13 -39.81 -19.05
C ASP A 204 19.60 -38.91 -17.91
N ARG A 205 18.67 -39.31 -17.03
CA ARG A 205 18.73 -40.29 -15.92
C ARG A 205 19.99 -40.15 -15.06
N ASP A 206 19.80 -39.52 -13.90
CA ASP A 206 20.33 -39.86 -12.56
C ASP A 206 19.79 -38.76 -11.63
N GLY A 207 19.35 -38.96 -10.39
CA GLY A 207 19.37 -40.11 -9.50
C GLY A 207 19.12 -39.58 -8.08
N ALA A 208 18.22 -40.25 -7.36
CA ALA A 208 18.16 -40.46 -5.91
C ALA A 208 18.27 -39.29 -4.89
N GLY A 209 17.36 -39.34 -3.91
CA GLY A 209 17.50 -38.73 -2.58
C GLY A 209 16.24 -37.93 -2.22
N GLY A 210 15.39 -38.29 -1.27
CA GLY A 210 15.42 -39.25 -0.18
C GLY A 210 14.29 -38.81 0.74
N ALA A 211 13.33 -39.69 1.01
CA ALA A 211 12.29 -39.46 2.00
C ALA A 211 12.71 -40.19 3.27
N ASP A 212 12.75 -39.48 4.40
CA ASP A 212 12.48 -39.97 5.75
C ASP A 212 12.45 -38.74 6.68
N GLN A 213 11.26 -38.32 7.10
CA GLN A 213 10.46 -38.80 8.23
C GLN A 213 10.76 -38.01 9.51
N ASP A 214 9.68 -37.35 9.96
CA ASP A 214 9.60 -36.39 11.03
C ASP A 214 10.05 -36.95 12.39
N GLY A 215 10.96 -36.21 13.02
CA GLY A 215 11.31 -36.37 14.42
C GLY A 215 10.62 -35.31 15.28
N THR A 216 9.84 -35.79 16.26
CA THR A 216 9.81 -35.35 17.67
C THR A 216 9.48 -33.89 18.01
N GLY A 217 8.40 -33.70 18.79
CA GLY A 217 8.17 -32.48 19.57
C GLY A 217 6.98 -32.61 20.53
N GLU A 218 7.27 -32.65 21.83
CA GLU A 218 6.43 -33.02 22.96
C GLU A 218 5.11 -32.23 23.16
N ALA A 219 4.10 -32.95 23.67
CA ALA A 219 2.90 -32.38 24.27
C ALA A 219 3.19 -31.91 25.71
N GLY A 220 3.03 -30.60 25.96
CA GLY A 220 3.05 -30.03 27.31
C GLY A 220 1.73 -30.25 28.06
N PRO A 221 1.74 -30.29 29.42
CA PRO A 221 0.56 -30.56 30.22
C PRO A 221 -0.36 -29.32 30.34
N PRO A 222 -1.66 -29.48 30.64
CA PRO A 222 -2.55 -28.36 30.88
C PRO A 222 -2.29 -27.71 32.24
N LEU A 223 -2.35 -26.37 32.27
CA LEU A 223 -2.28 -25.51 33.46
C LEU A 223 -3.69 -25.33 34.08
N PRO A 224 -3.77 -24.85 35.35
CA PRO A 224 -4.81 -25.22 36.32
C PRO A 224 -6.21 -24.63 36.11
#